data_AF-A0A8J6V9Z3-F1
#
_entry.id   AF-A0A8J6V9Z3-F1
#
_cell.length_a   1.000
_cell.length_b   1.000
_cell.length_c   1.000
_cell.angle_alpha   90.00
_cell.angle_beta   90.00
_cell.angle_gamma   90.00
#
_symmetry.space_group_name_H-M   'P 1'
#
loop_
_entity.id
_entity.type
_entity.pdbx_description
1 polymer ?
#
loop_
_entity_poly.entity_id
_entity_poly.type
_entity_poly.pdbx_seq_one_letter_code
_entity_poly.pdbx_strand_id
1 'polypeptide(L)' 'MNETTGDSLALEKDSLPYERTDSSESSGSGSDSQMDPQAPLLPRSGWQNQRAFLSVLIRAKRSLDIAEITATLWD' A
#
# COMPACT_ATOMS: atom_id res chain seq x y z
N MET A 1 14.88 50.18 -26.51
CA MET A 1 16.10 49.71 -25.83
C MET A 1 16.65 50.85 -25.00
N ASN A 2 16.57 50.68 -23.67
CA ASN A 2 17.20 51.40 -22.52
C ASN A 2 16.25 51.19 -21.31
N GLU A 3 16.46 50.32 -20.31
CA GLU A 3 17.58 49.99 -19.40
C GLU A 3 17.97 51.07 -18.40
N THR A 4 17.27 51.14 -17.26
CA THR A 4 17.75 51.50 -15.89
C THR A 4 16.55 51.23 -14.96
N THR A 5 16.59 50.59 -13.78
CA THR A 5 17.41 50.74 -12.57
C THR A 5 16.91 49.59 -11.67
N GLY A 6 17.73 48.68 -11.14
CA GLY A 6 18.70 48.93 -10.08
C GLY A 6 18.06 48.65 -8.72
N ASP A 7 18.50 47.57 -8.08
CA ASP A 7 18.35 47.25 -6.66
C ASP A 7 16.94 46.79 -6.20
N SER A 8 16.73 45.73 -5.40
CA SER A 8 17.57 45.23 -4.32
C SER A 8 17.46 43.71 -4.16
N LEU A 9 18.61 43.08 -3.96
CA LEU A 9 18.73 41.74 -3.39
C LEU A 9 18.35 41.81 -1.91
N ALA A 10 17.14 41.41 -1.55
CA ALA A 10 16.80 41.07 -0.17
C ALA A 10 16.86 39.54 -0.01
N LEU A 11 18.08 39.08 0.25
CA LEU A 11 18.38 37.77 0.80
C LEU A 11 17.81 37.72 2.23
N GLU A 12 16.53 37.35 2.41
CA GLU A 12 16.05 36.96 3.73
C GLU A 12 16.28 35.45 3.93
N LYS A 13 17.40 35.21 4.60
CA LYS A 13 17.81 33.94 5.17
C LYS A 13 17.26 33.90 6.60
N ASP A 14 16.92 32.69 7.06
CA ASP A 14 16.54 32.30 8.43
C ASP A 14 15.01 32.26 8.64
N SER A 15 14.35 31.09 8.62
CA SER A 15 14.42 30.16 9.75
C SER A 15 13.88 28.78 9.39
N LEU A 16 14.58 27.76 9.90
CA LEU A 16 14.30 26.32 9.78
C LEU A 16 12.94 25.90 10.39
N PRO A 17 12.43 24.71 10.02
CA PRO A 17 11.14 24.20 10.48
C PRO A 17 11.23 23.74 11.93
N TYR A 18 10.36 24.26 12.80
CA TYR A 18 10.17 23.73 14.15
C TYR A 18 8.93 22.81 14.19
N GLU A 19 9.27 21.54 14.34
CA GLU A 19 8.47 20.40 14.78
C GLU A 19 7.52 20.69 15.95
N ARG A 20 6.27 20.20 15.84
CA ARG A 20 5.39 19.60 16.87
C ARG A 20 3.94 19.73 16.40
N THR A 21 3.05 18.77 16.52
CA THR A 21 2.87 17.52 17.27
C THR A 21 1.97 16.64 16.36
N ASP A 22 1.68 15.36 16.51
CA ASP A 22 1.63 14.45 17.64
C ASP A 22 1.67 13.03 17.07
N SER A 23 2.22 12.12 17.87
CA SER A 23 2.17 10.68 17.67
C SER A 23 0.73 10.23 17.41
N SER A 24 0.45 9.85 16.16
CA SER A 24 -0.49 8.79 15.88
C SER A 24 0.32 7.65 15.28
N GLU A 25 0.94 6.90 16.18
CA GLU A 25 1.29 5.51 15.96
C GLU A 25 -0.04 4.79 15.67
N SER A 26 -0.51 4.87 14.43
CA SER A 26 -1.43 3.87 13.92
C SER A 26 -0.62 2.59 13.87
N SER A 27 -0.54 1.92 15.02
CA SER A 27 -0.43 0.48 15.09
C SER A 27 -1.50 -0.02 14.13
N GLY A 28 -1.08 -0.31 12.90
CA GLY A 28 -1.84 -1.09 11.95
C GLY A 28 -1.92 -2.48 12.54
N SER A 29 -2.73 -2.60 13.61
CA SER A 29 -3.31 -3.82 14.10
C SER A 29 -3.75 -4.56 12.86
N GLY A 30 -3.11 -5.72 12.64
CA GLY A 30 -3.29 -6.55 11.47
C GLY A 30 -4.78 -6.65 11.20
N SER A 31 -5.24 -5.83 10.27
CA SER A 31 -6.60 -5.90 9.80
C SER A 31 -6.56 -7.14 8.95
N ASP A 32 -6.89 -8.27 9.57
CA ASP A 32 -7.42 -9.43 8.89
C ASP A 32 -8.44 -8.87 7.92
N SER A 33 -7.96 -8.66 6.69
CA SER A 33 -8.73 -8.04 5.62
C SER A 33 -9.81 -9.06 5.37
N GLN A 34 -10.95 -8.85 6.01
CA GLN A 34 -12.15 -9.64 5.87
C GLN A 34 -12.40 -9.68 4.37
N MET A 35 -11.97 -10.77 3.74
CA MET A 35 -12.06 -10.93 2.30
C MET A 35 -13.54 -10.86 2.00
N ASP A 36 -13.97 -9.74 1.42
CA ASP A 36 -15.31 -9.65 0.88
C ASP A 36 -15.45 -10.82 -0.10
N PRO A 37 -16.32 -11.82 0.16
CA PRO A 37 -16.46 -12.98 -0.71
C PRO A 37 -16.96 -12.59 -2.10
N GLN A 38 -17.45 -11.36 -2.28
CA GLN A 38 -17.88 -10.81 -3.57
C GLN A 38 -16.76 -10.09 -4.33
N ALA A 39 -15.64 -9.77 -3.68
CA ALA A 39 -14.53 -9.07 -4.33
C ALA A 39 -13.70 -10.06 -5.17
N PRO A 40 -13.37 -9.72 -6.43
CA PRO A 40 -12.57 -10.59 -7.28
C PRO A 40 -11.14 -10.71 -6.74
N LEU A 41 -10.57 -11.92 -6.83
CA LEU A 41 -9.20 -12.23 -6.37
C LEU A 41 -8.12 -11.36 -7.05
N LEU A 42 -8.39 -10.88 -8.26
CA LEU A 42 -7.57 -9.93 -9.00
C LEU A 42 -8.45 -8.93 -9.76
N PRO A 43 -7.98 -7.69 -9.97
CA PRO A 43 -8.59 -6.78 -10.93
C PRO A 43 -8.55 -7.37 -12.34
N ARG A 44 -9.44 -6.92 -13.22
CA ARG A 44 -9.60 -7.48 -14.58
C ARG A 44 -8.30 -7.51 -15.39
N SER A 45 -7.44 -6.50 -15.23
CA SER A 45 -6.11 -6.43 -15.85
C SER A 45 -5.10 -7.42 -15.27
N GLY A 46 -5.25 -7.79 -13.99
CA GLY A 46 -4.36 -8.71 -13.29
C GLY A 46 -4.43 -10.14 -13.82
N TRP A 47 -5.57 -10.54 -14.38
CA TRP A 47 -5.76 -11.88 -14.97
C TRP A 47 -4.90 -12.15 -16.21
N GLN A 48 -4.52 -11.10 -16.93
CA GLN A 48 -3.63 -11.21 -18.10
C GLN A 48 -2.14 -11.26 -17.71
N ASN A 49 -1.81 -10.91 -16.46
CA ASN A 49 -0.45 -10.98 -15.97
C ASN A 49 -0.17 -12.41 -15.48
N GLN A 50 0.70 -13.12 -16.20
CA GLN A 50 1.04 -14.51 -15.89
C GLN A 50 1.55 -14.70 -14.45
N ARG A 51 2.34 -13.75 -13.93
CA ARG A 51 2.85 -13.84 -12.54
C ARG A 51 1.72 -13.71 -11.54
N ALA A 52 0.87 -12.69 -11.69
CA ALA A 52 -0.26 -12.47 -10.79
C ALA A 52 -1.24 -13.66 -10.82
N PHE A 53 -1.53 -14.19 -12.00
CA PHE A 53 -2.37 -15.37 -12.18
C PHE A 53 -1.80 -16.59 -11.44
N LEU A 54 -0.52 -16.90 -11.64
CA LEU A 54 0.13 -18.03 -10.97
C LEU A 54 0.18 -17.84 -9.45
N SER A 55 0.42 -16.63 -8.95
CA SER A 55 0.39 -16.34 -7.52
C SER A 55 -0.96 -16.65 -6.89
N VAL A 56 -2.06 -16.31 -7.56
CA VAL A 56 -3.42 -16.63 -7.10
C VAL A 56 -3.67 -18.13 -7.10
N LEU A 57 -3.30 -18.83 -8.17
CA LEU A 57 -3.46 -20.29 -8.23
C LEU A 57 -2.68 -21.02 -7.13
N ILE A 58 -1.43 -20.61 -6.89
CA ILE A 58 -0.60 -21.18 -5.83
C ILE A 58 -1.24 -20.95 -4.45
N ARG A 59 -1.74 -19.73 -4.20
CA ARG A 59 -2.43 -19.41 -2.95
C ARG A 59 -3.69 -20.26 -2.78
N ALA A 60 -4.51 -20.38 -3.84
CA ALA A 60 -5.73 -21.19 -3.82
C ALA A 60 -5.43 -22.66 -3.53
N LYS A 61 -4.41 -23.25 -4.18
CA LYS A 61 -3.97 -24.63 -3.91
C LYS A 61 -3.58 -24.80 -2.44
N ARG A 62 -2.75 -23.91 -1.90
CA ARG A 62 -2.31 -24.00 -0.50
C ARG A 62 -3.49 -23.91 0.47
N SER A 63 -4.43 -23.01 0.21
CA SER A 63 -5.65 -22.89 1.03
C SER A 63 -6.49 -24.16 0.98
N LEU A 64 -6.58 -24.81 -0.18
CA LEU A 64 -7.28 -26.09 -0.31
C LEU A 64 -6.56 -27.22 0.43
N ASP A 65 -5.23 -27.33 0.29
CA ASP A 65 -4.43 -28.34 1.00
C ASP A 65 -4.62 -28.20 2.53
N ILE A 66 -4.62 -26.96 3.05
CA ILE A 66 -4.87 -26.70 4.48
C ILE A 66 -6.30 -27.10 4.87
N ALA A 67 -7.29 -26.77 4.04
CA ALA A 67 -8.68 -27.13 4.30
C ALA A 67 -8.89 -28.65 4.30
N GLU A 68 -8.22 -29.39 3.42
CA GLU A 68 -8.26 -30.86 3.37
C GLU A 68 -7.64 -31.49 4.63
N ILE A 69 -6.46 -31.01 5.04
CA ILE A 69 -5.82 -31.45 6.30
C ILE A 69 -6.70 -31.12 7.50
N THR A 70 -7.31 -29.93 7.51
CA THR A 70 -8.21 -29.52 8.59
C THR A 70 -9.52 -30.32 8.57
N ALA A 71 -10.06 -30.67 7.41
CA ALA A 71 -11.24 -31.52 7.35
C ALA A 71 -10.95 -32.92 7.91
N THR A 72 -9.81 -33.51 7.52
CA THR A 72 -9.43 -34.87 7.94
C THR A 72 -8.97 -34.99 9.39
N LEU A 73 -8.47 -33.91 10.01
CA LEU A 73 -8.04 -33.92 11.41
C LEU A 73 -9.21 -33.80 12.40
N TRP A 74 -10.34 -33.24 11.97
CA TRP A 74 -11.49 -32.94 12.82
C TRP A 74 -12.69 -33.86 12.56
N ASP A 75 -12.55 -34.86 11.68
CA ASP A 75 -13.47 -35.99 11.46
C ASP A 75 -13.16 -37.16 12.43
#